data_AF-A0A1I6WJG6-F1
#
_entry.id   AF-A0A1I6WJG6-F1
#
_cell.length_a   1.000
_cell.length_b   1.000
_cell.length_c   1.000
_cell.angle_alpha   90.00
_cell.angle_beta   90.00
_cell.angle_gamma   90.00
#
_symmetry.space_group_name_H-M   'P 1'
#
loop_
_entity.id
_entity.type
_entity.pdbx_description
1 polymer ?
#
loop_
_entity_poly.entity_id
_entity_poly.type
_entity_poly.pdbx_seq_one_letter_code
_entity_poly.pdbx_strand_id
1 'polypeptide(L)' 'MTDREWELFEAQGAREVWKKEVPGSDGCTELRYRGEEYTELYGERAKVEETREFKTQSDALAWLTGEAG' A
#
# COMPACT_ATOMS: atom_id res chain seq x y z
N MET A 1 -4.61 -12.42 13.83
CA MET A 1 -6.02 -12.00 13.92
C MET A 1 -6.26 -11.03 12.78
N THR A 2 -7.39 -11.21 12.10
CA THR A 2 -7.70 -10.77 10.74
C THR A 2 -7.52 -9.28 10.45
N ASP A 3 -6.64 -8.96 9.48
CA ASP A 3 -6.48 -7.68 8.76
C ASP A 3 -7.72 -7.39 7.90
N ARG A 4 -8.92 -7.50 8.51
CA ARG A 4 -10.23 -7.71 7.88
C ARG A 4 -10.79 -6.50 7.13
N GLU A 5 -9.97 -5.47 6.94
CA GLU A 5 -10.43 -4.19 6.42
C GLU A 5 -9.70 -3.75 5.15
N TRP A 6 -8.61 -4.41 4.78
CA TRP A 6 -7.89 -4.13 3.54
C TRP A 6 -8.27 -5.16 2.47
N GLU A 7 -8.83 -4.69 1.37
CA GLU A 7 -9.15 -5.49 0.19
C GLU A 7 -8.06 -5.32 -0.87
N LEU A 8 -7.61 -6.41 -1.49
CA LEU A 8 -6.67 -6.33 -2.61
C LEU A 8 -7.34 -5.58 -3.76
N PHE A 9 -6.76 -4.45 -4.14
CA PHE A 9 -7.23 -3.61 -5.23
C PHE A 9 -6.54 -3.98 -6.55
N GLU A 10 -5.21 -4.08 -6.52
CA GLU A 10 -4.40 -4.40 -7.69
C GLU A 10 -3.15 -5.18 -7.27
N ALA A 11 -2.71 -6.13 -8.08
CA ALA A 11 -1.44 -6.83 -7.89
C ALA A 11 -0.63 -6.82 -9.19
N GLN A 12 0.62 -6.38 -9.10
CA GLN A 12 1.60 -6.37 -10.18
C GLN A 12 2.86 -7.12 -9.73
N GLY A 13 2.83 -8.45 -9.90
CA GLY A 13 3.92 -9.34 -9.51
C GLY A 13 4.17 -9.31 -8.01
N ALA A 14 5.35 -8.85 -7.62
CA ALA A 14 5.78 -8.68 -6.24
C ALA A 14 5.07 -7.54 -5.49
N ARG A 15 4.36 -6.66 -6.18
CA ARG A 15 3.74 -5.46 -5.60
C ARG A 15 2.24 -5.63 -5.52
N GLU A 16 1.66 -5.40 -4.36
CA GLU A 16 0.22 -5.44 -4.12
C GLU A 16 -0.25 -4.08 -3.60
N VAL A 17 -1.35 -3.60 -4.15
CA VAL A 17 -2.06 -2.41 -3.71
C VAL A 17 -3.35 -2.87 -3.06
N TRP A 18 -3.51 -2.49 -1.81
CA TRP A 18 -4.68 -2.78 -1.00
C TRP A 18 -5.46 -1.49 -0.77
N LYS A 19 -6.79 -1.59 -0.69
CA LYS A 19 -7.69 -0.48 -0.37
C LYS A 19 -8.50 -0.78 0.87
N LYS A 20 -8.88 0.26 1.61
CA LYS A 20 -9.80 0.17 2.74
C LYS A 20 -10.74 1.35 2.70
N GLU A 21 -12.03 1.08 2.84
CA GLU A 21 -13.03 2.09 3.10
C GLU A 21 -13.00 2.48 4.57
N VAL A 22 -12.80 3.75 4.88
CA VAL A 22 -12.91 4.30 6.23
C VAL A 22 -14.04 5.33 6.27
N PRO A 23 -14.84 5.37 7.34
CA PRO A 23 -15.80 6.44 7.52
C PRO A 23 -15.04 7.75 7.73
N GLY A 24 -15.20 8.68 6.80
CA GLY A 24 -14.65 10.03 6.92
C GLY A 24 -15.47 10.87 7.89
N SER A 25 -14.82 11.83 8.53
CA SER A 25 -15.42 12.71 9.54
C SER A 25 -16.58 13.56 9.00
N ASP A 26 -16.66 13.72 7.68
CA ASP A 26 -17.71 14.48 6.98
C ASP A 26 -18.92 13.63 6.55
N GLY A 27 -18.98 12.35 6.95
CA GLY A 27 -20.06 11.43 6.55
C GLY A 27 -19.88 10.84 5.15
N CYS A 28 -18.78 11.16 4.46
CA CYS A 28 -18.35 10.48 3.24
C CYS A 28 -17.42 9.31 3.57
N THR A 29 -17.55 8.21 2.84
CA THR A 29 -16.57 7.12 2.88
C THR A 29 -15.28 7.57 2.20
N GLU A 30 -14.17 7.56 2.93
CA GLU A 30 -12.85 7.81 2.39
C GLU A 30 -12.19 6.48 2.00
N LEU A 31 -11.55 6.45 0.84
CA LEU A 31 -10.75 5.31 0.41
C LEU A 31 -9.30 5.54 0.83
N ARG A 32 -8.75 4.64 1.64
CA ARG A 32 -7.32 4.56 1.94
C ARG A 32 -6.68 3.50 1.07
N TYR A 33 -5.43 3.75 0.68
CA TYR A 33 -4.64 2.83 -0.12
C TYR A 33 -3.35 2.48 0.62
N ARG A 34 -2.90 1.25 0.44
CA ARG A 34 -1.68 0.71 1.03
C ARG A 34 -0.95 -0.10 -0.04
N GLY A 35 0.27 0.32 -0.39
CA GLY A 35 1.16 -0.47 -1.21
C GLY A 35 2.00 -1.39 -0.34
N GLU A 36 2.02 -2.67 -0.68
CA GLU A 36 2.90 -3.67 -0.08
C GLU A 36 3.77 -4.26 -1.18
N GLU A 37 5.08 -4.04 -1.09
CA GLU A 37 6.05 -4.70 -1.95
C GLU A 37 6.60 -5.93 -1.21
N TYR A 38 6.52 -7.07 -1.88
CA TYR A 38 7.03 -8.33 -1.42
C TYR A 38 8.22 -8.71 -2.27
N THR A 39 9.40 -8.76 -1.68
CA THR A 39 10.53 -9.40 -2.35
C THR A 39 10.45 -10.90 -2.10
N GLU A 40 10.19 -11.66 -3.16
CA GLU A 40 10.31 -13.12 -3.14
C GLU A 40 11.78 -13.49 -3.29
N LEU A 41 12.49 -13.54 -2.16
CA LEU A 41 13.80 -14.17 -2.08
C LEU A 41 13.59 -15.64 -1.70
N TYR A 42 13.90 -16.56 -2.62
CA TYR A 42 13.93 -18.00 -2.36
C TYR A 42 12.59 -18.63 -1.88
N GLY A 43 11.44 -18.06 -2.26
CA GLY A 43 10.12 -18.60 -1.88
C GLY A 43 9.62 -18.17 -0.50
N GLU A 44 10.30 -17.23 0.16
CA GLU A 44 9.80 -16.57 1.37
C GLU A 44 9.60 -15.06 1.10
N ARG A 45 8.34 -14.62 1.19
CA ARG A 45 7.94 -13.20 1.10
C ARG A 45 8.38 -12.46 2.37
N ALA A 46 9.46 -11.68 2.30
CA ALA A 46 9.87 -10.81 3.40
C ALA A 46 9.43 -9.37 3.14
N LYS A 47 8.68 -8.80 4.10
CA LYS A 47 8.18 -7.42 4.04
C LYS A 47 9.32 -6.45 4.37
N VAL A 48 9.60 -5.51 3.48
CA VAL A 48 10.58 -4.44 3.74
C VAL A 48 9.99 -3.51 4.82
N GLU A 49 10.73 -3.31 5.91
CA GLU A 49 10.26 -2.63 7.14
C GLU A 49 10.05 -1.11 7.00
N GLU A 50 10.41 -0.50 5.87
CA GLU A 50 10.26 0.93 5.67
C GLU A 50 8.90 1.27 5.04
N THR A 51 7.87 1.37 5.89
CA THR A 51 6.57 1.89 5.48
C THR A 51 6.50 3.40 5.71
N ARG A 52 6.21 4.16 4.65
CA ARG A 52 6.01 5.60 4.73
C ARG A 52 4.62 5.98 4.24
N GLU A 53 3.94 6.83 5.00
CA GLU A 53 2.59 7.30 4.65
C GLU A 53 2.68 8.54 3.74
N PHE A 54 1.95 8.52 2.63
CA PHE A 54 1.90 9.61 1.67
C PHE A 54 0.45 10.07 1.46
N LYS A 55 0.27 11.36 1.17
CA LYS A 55 -1.06 11.94 0.89
C LYS A 55 -1.50 11.74 -0.55
N THR A 56 -0.57 11.50 -1.47
CA THR A 56 -0.88 11.31 -2.89
C THR A 56 -0.21 10.05 -3.44
N GLN A 57 -0.84 9.45 -4.43
CA GLN A 57 -0.31 8.30 -5.15
C GLN A 57 1.00 8.64 -5.86
N SER A 58 1.11 9.85 -6.41
CA SER A 58 2.31 10.33 -7.11
C SER A 58 3.53 10.38 -6.17
N ASP A 59 3.36 10.83 -4.93
CA ASP A 59 4.43 10.88 -3.93
C ASP A 59 4.91 9.46 -3.55
N ALA A 60 3.97 8.52 -3.36
CA ALA A 60 4.29 7.14 -3.06
C ALA A 60 5.04 6.46 -4.23
N LEU A 61 4.62 6.74 -5.47
CA LEU A 61 5.30 6.25 -6.67
C LEU A 61 6.71 6.84 -6.82
N ALA A 62 6.90 8.15 -6.59
CA ALA A 62 8.20 8.80 -6.66
C ALA A 62 9.20 8.24 -5.63
N TRP A 63 8.71 7.90 -4.43
CA TRP A 63 9.52 7.22 -3.41
C TRP A 63 9.93 5.81 -3.85
N LEU A 64 9.02 5.05 -4.46
CA LEU A 64 9.32 3.72 -4.99
C LEU A 64 10.26 3.73 -6.21
N THR A 65 10.24 4.78 -7.03
CA THR A 65 11.12 4.90 -8.21
C THR A 65 12.49 5.49 -7.89
N GLY A 66 12.72 5.96 -6.66
CA GLY A 66 13.97 6.60 -6.28
C GLY A 66 14.17 8.00 -6.88
N GLU A 67 13.13 8.61 -7.45
CA GLU A 67 13.13 10.00 -7.90
C GLU A 67 12.86 10.97 -6.73
N ALA A 68 13.45 10.67 -5.57
CA ALA A 68 13.59 11.63 -4.50
C ALA A 68 14.82 12.50 -4.82
N GLY A 69 14.56 13.72 -5.31
CA GLY A 69 15.56 14.80 -5.29
C GLY A 69 15.95 15.18 -3.86
#